data_AF-A0A7Y2FJL8-F1
#
_entry.id   AF-A0A7Y2FJL8-F1
#
_cell.length_a   1.000
_cell.length_b   1.000
_cell.length_c   1.000
_cell.angle_alpha   90.00
_cell.angle_beta   90.00
_cell.angle_gamma   90.00
#
_symmetry.space_group_name_H-M   'P 1'
#
loop_
_entity.id
_entity.type
_entity.pdbx_description
1 polymer ?
#
loop_
_entity_poly.entity_id
_entity_poly.type
_entity_poly.pdbx_seq_one_letter_code
_entity_poly.pdbx_strand_id
1 'polypeptide(L)'
;MMRYIIYFLCLSFLACNKENTKTIISTLPNYEGSKGALLGTQIKSFEALKKIVDFKFDENKKAVQLIHRSGNRFVISLLKEGVTEKDFEKAQYGQLKDKIALAFKSPIALIFRDDVKRVFLLSRRKGKLFGESDKSFYDIAEAMMANIDRNAYKKRHSNYSRKDFTEKGFTNTFNHLTAQAIITTLFSEKLADYVADAHELARIPELITGQFSDEQKSDLDNGPVDNYVDVINNEWGQELGKALKRKYKIRRSTKWTNRLLTDYLNDIQSYGKWAFDYECKPFESNQELIQKIVYKINLVMGITEGRNSII
;
A
#
# COMPACT_ATOMS: atom_id res chain seq x y z
N MET A 1 -13.98 18.97 -36.99
CA MET A 1 -15.16 19.10 -36.09
C MET A 1 -16.11 17.96 -36.43
N MET A 2 -16.59 17.19 -35.44
CA MET A 2 -17.48 16.01 -35.59
C MET A 2 -16.88 14.78 -36.32
N ARG A 3 -16.24 13.86 -35.57
CA ARG A 3 -16.21 12.40 -35.90
C ARG A 3 -15.75 11.44 -34.79
N TYR A 4 -15.52 11.91 -33.56
CA TYR A 4 -15.14 11.05 -32.41
C TYR A 4 -16.03 11.18 -31.17
N ILE A 5 -17.30 11.60 -31.32
CA ILE A 5 -18.22 11.84 -30.19
C ILE A 5 -19.22 10.68 -29.95
N ILE A 6 -19.24 9.63 -30.77
CA ILE A 6 -20.30 8.61 -30.70
C ILE A 6 -19.93 7.34 -29.91
N TYR A 7 -18.68 7.14 -29.47
CA TYR A 7 -18.32 5.99 -28.63
C TYR A 7 -18.30 6.26 -27.11
N PHE A 8 -18.53 7.50 -26.67
CA PHE A 8 -18.48 7.87 -25.25
C PHE A 8 -19.85 7.92 -24.55
N LEU A 9 -20.95 7.78 -25.29
CA LEU A 9 -22.32 7.98 -24.78
C LEU A 9 -23.09 6.69 -24.46
N CYS A 10 -22.54 5.51 -24.76
CA CYS A 10 -23.19 4.23 -24.43
C CYS A 10 -22.63 3.53 -23.17
N LEU A 11 -21.59 4.07 -22.53
CA LEU A 11 -21.01 3.53 -21.28
C LEU A 11 -21.40 4.33 -20.02
N SER A 12 -22.09 5.46 -20.18
CA SER A 12 -22.50 6.35 -19.09
C SER A 12 -23.83 5.97 -18.41
N PHE A 13 -24.55 4.95 -18.88
CA PHE A 13 -25.88 4.58 -18.36
C PHE A 13 -25.94 3.25 -17.58
N LEU A 14 -24.80 2.61 -17.26
CA LEU A 14 -24.76 1.43 -16.37
C LEU A 14 -23.89 1.61 -15.11
N ALA A 15 -23.35 2.81 -14.86
CA ALA A 15 -22.64 3.13 -13.63
C ALA A 15 -23.60 3.62 -12.54
N CYS A 16 -24.59 2.80 -12.20
CA CYS A 16 -25.35 2.94 -10.96
C CYS A 16 -25.12 1.69 -10.11
N ASN A 17 -23.87 1.45 -9.71
CA ASN A 17 -23.59 0.53 -8.62
C ASN A 17 -23.64 1.34 -7.33
N LYS A 18 -24.72 1.12 -6.56
CA LYS A 18 -24.82 1.51 -5.16
C LYS A 18 -23.49 1.29 -4.47
N GLU A 19 -22.92 2.36 -3.90
CA GLU A 19 -21.87 2.24 -2.90
C GLU A 19 -22.43 1.37 -1.76
N ASN A 20 -21.97 0.12 -1.71
CA ASN A 20 -22.16 -0.70 -0.52
C ASN A 20 -21.12 -0.24 0.50
N THR A 21 -21.39 0.88 1.15
CA THR A 21 -20.73 1.27 2.39
C THR A 21 -21.16 0.25 3.45
N LYS A 22 -20.46 -0.90 3.53
CA LYS A 22 -20.71 -1.90 4.56
C LYS A 22 -19.97 -1.52 5.83
N THR A 23 -20.57 -0.62 6.59
CA THR A 23 -20.35 -0.58 8.05
C THR A 23 -21.25 -1.65 8.66
N ILE A 24 -20.70 -2.84 8.92
CA ILE A 24 -21.37 -3.85 9.75
C ILE A 24 -20.60 -3.93 11.06
N ILE A 25 -21.13 -3.28 12.09
CA ILE A 25 -20.73 -3.50 13.47
C ILE A 25 -21.47 -4.76 13.92
N SER A 26 -20.81 -5.91 13.83
CA SER A 26 -21.19 -7.08 14.62
C SER A 26 -20.14 -7.29 15.70
N THR A 27 -20.61 -7.38 16.94
CA THR A 27 -19.81 -7.78 18.10
C THR A 27 -19.30 -9.20 17.89
N LEU A 28 -18.05 -9.30 17.45
CA LEU A 28 -17.31 -10.54 17.26
C LEU A 28 -16.22 -10.64 18.34
N PRO A 29 -15.84 -11.87 18.75
CA PRO A 29 -15.01 -12.09 19.93
C PRO A 29 -13.67 -11.32 19.88
N ASN A 30 -13.26 -10.79 21.03
CA ASN A 30 -11.95 -10.17 21.23
C ASN A 30 -10.87 -11.25 21.05
N TYR A 31 -10.13 -11.19 19.95
CA TYR A 31 -8.94 -12.01 19.78
C TYR A 31 -7.77 -11.37 20.55
N GLU A 32 -7.14 -12.13 21.45
CA GLU A 32 -5.80 -11.81 21.93
C GLU A 32 -4.81 -12.05 20.77
N GLY A 33 -4.50 -11.02 19.97
CA GLY A 33 -3.59 -11.21 18.84
C GLY A 33 -3.26 -9.93 18.09
N SER A 34 -2.02 -9.45 18.26
CA SER A 34 -1.39 -8.30 17.57
C SER A 34 -2.06 -6.93 17.68
N LYS A 35 -1.26 -5.85 17.61
CA LYS A 35 -1.73 -4.46 17.63
C LYS A 35 -1.44 -3.84 16.27
N GLY A 36 -2.47 -3.31 15.61
CA GLY A 36 -2.34 -2.63 14.34
C GLY A 36 -1.75 -3.52 13.25
N ALA A 37 -0.68 -3.03 12.61
CA ALA A 37 0.01 -3.70 11.53
C ALA A 37 0.68 -5.00 11.99
N LEU A 38 0.98 -5.88 11.04
CA LEU A 38 1.58 -7.18 11.28
C LEU A 38 3.05 -7.18 10.87
N LEU A 39 3.88 -7.86 11.68
CA LEU A 39 5.29 -8.10 11.37
C LEU A 39 5.45 -9.54 10.88
N GLY A 40 5.61 -9.74 9.57
CA GLY A 40 5.58 -11.07 8.93
C GLY A 40 6.57 -12.08 9.52
N THR A 41 7.76 -11.61 9.91
CA THR A 41 8.81 -12.44 10.53
C THR A 41 8.43 -13.05 11.88
N GLN A 42 7.36 -12.56 12.51
CA GLN A 42 6.81 -13.09 13.75
C GLN A 42 5.74 -14.17 13.53
N ILE A 43 5.27 -14.35 12.29
CA ILE A 43 4.23 -15.33 11.94
C ILE A 43 4.91 -16.56 11.34
N LYS A 44 4.82 -17.69 12.06
CA LYS A 44 5.62 -18.88 11.77
C LYS A 44 4.98 -19.87 10.80
N SER A 45 3.73 -19.66 10.42
CA SER A 45 3.02 -20.51 9.47
C SER A 45 1.73 -19.85 9.00
N PHE A 46 1.17 -20.37 7.90
CA PHE A 46 -0.15 -19.95 7.43
C PHE A 46 -1.27 -20.28 8.43
N GLU A 47 -1.14 -21.37 9.19
CA GLU A 47 -2.06 -21.67 10.30
C GLU A 47 -1.96 -20.66 11.45
N ALA A 48 -0.76 -20.16 11.75
CA ALA A 48 -0.59 -19.09 12.73
C ALA A 48 -1.25 -17.79 12.25
N LEU A 49 -1.13 -17.47 10.95
CA LEU A 49 -1.79 -16.31 10.35
C LEU A 49 -3.32 -16.41 10.44
N LYS A 50 -3.89 -17.58 10.14
CA LYS A 50 -5.34 -17.84 10.23
C LYS A 50 -5.92 -17.70 11.64
N LYS A 51 -5.09 -17.68 12.69
CA LYS A 51 -5.53 -17.42 14.07
C LYS A 51 -5.71 -15.94 14.37
N ILE A 52 -5.12 -15.05 13.57
CA ILE A 52 -5.15 -13.59 13.77
C ILE A 52 -5.86 -12.84 12.65
N VAL A 53 -6.00 -13.46 11.47
CA VAL A 53 -6.75 -12.93 10.31
C VAL A 53 -7.87 -13.90 9.97
N ASP A 54 -9.10 -13.40 9.86
CA ASP A 54 -10.22 -14.17 9.33
C ASP A 54 -10.15 -14.17 7.80
N PHE A 55 -10.25 -15.36 7.20
CA PHE A 55 -10.31 -15.55 5.75
C PHE A 55 -11.71 -16.00 5.34
N LYS A 56 -12.30 -15.33 4.35
CA LYS A 56 -13.56 -15.72 3.73
C LYS A 56 -13.39 -15.79 2.22
N PHE A 57 -13.12 -16.98 1.72
CA PHE A 57 -13.01 -17.24 0.29
C PHE A 57 -14.40 -17.28 -0.35
N ASP A 58 -14.52 -16.66 -1.52
CA ASP A 58 -15.73 -16.75 -2.34
C ASP A 58 -15.91 -18.18 -2.88
N GLU A 59 -17.16 -18.63 -3.02
CA GLU A 59 -17.49 -19.98 -3.50
C GLU A 59 -16.93 -20.22 -4.91
N ASN A 60 -16.90 -19.19 -5.74
CA ASN A 60 -16.36 -19.25 -7.09
C ASN A 60 -14.83 -19.11 -7.15
N LYS A 61 -14.16 -18.94 -6.00
CA LYS A 61 -12.71 -18.75 -5.87
C LYS A 61 -12.16 -17.56 -6.68
N LYS A 62 -12.97 -16.52 -6.83
CA LYS A 62 -12.60 -15.28 -7.54
C LYS A 62 -12.27 -14.12 -6.60
N ALA A 63 -12.46 -14.32 -5.30
CA ALA A 63 -12.20 -13.31 -4.30
C ALA A 63 -11.93 -13.94 -2.94
N VAL A 64 -11.21 -13.22 -2.10
CA VAL A 64 -11.08 -13.50 -0.68
C VAL A 64 -11.30 -12.21 0.11
N GLN A 65 -12.13 -12.28 1.15
CA GLN A 65 -12.21 -11.24 2.16
C GLN A 65 -11.31 -11.60 3.33
N LEU A 66 -10.47 -10.65 3.72
CA LEU A 66 -9.58 -10.74 4.88
C LEU A 66 -10.07 -9.76 5.94
N ILE A 67 -10.18 -10.21 7.20
CA ILE A 67 -10.55 -9.33 8.31
C ILE A 67 -9.49 -9.48 9.40
N HIS A 68 -8.81 -8.38 9.70
CA HIS A 68 -7.85 -8.32 10.80
C HIS A 68 -8.35 -7.37 11.88
N ARG A 69 -8.33 -7.81 13.15
CA ARG A 69 -8.79 -7.02 14.30
C ARG A 69 -7.64 -6.66 15.21
N SER A 70 -7.65 -5.44 15.71
CA SER A 70 -6.71 -4.93 16.72
C SER A 70 -7.51 -4.15 17.76
N GLY A 71 -7.92 -4.84 18.83
CA GLY A 71 -8.82 -4.29 19.85
C GLY A 71 -10.17 -3.89 19.23
N ASN A 72 -10.57 -2.64 19.41
CA ASN A 72 -11.82 -2.09 18.88
C ASN A 72 -11.73 -1.60 17.42
N ARG A 73 -10.57 -1.77 16.77
CA ARG A 73 -10.36 -1.40 15.37
C ARG A 73 -10.20 -2.66 14.53
N PHE A 74 -10.57 -2.56 13.26
CA PHE A 74 -10.36 -3.62 12.30
C PHE A 74 -10.15 -3.03 10.92
N VAL A 75 -9.52 -3.81 10.05
CA VAL A 75 -9.42 -3.56 8.63
C VAL A 75 -10.03 -4.72 7.87
N ILE A 76 -10.61 -4.42 6.70
CA ILE A 76 -11.19 -5.41 5.81
C ILE A 76 -10.55 -5.21 4.44
N SER A 77 -9.90 -6.26 3.93
CA SER A 77 -9.47 -6.29 2.54
C SER A 77 -10.39 -7.19 1.73
N LEU A 78 -10.62 -6.84 0.46
CA LEU A 78 -11.35 -7.66 -0.48
C LEU A 78 -10.53 -7.83 -1.76
N LEU A 79 -9.63 -8.79 -1.73
CA LEU A 79 -8.78 -9.12 -2.87
C LEU A 79 -9.60 -9.89 -3.91
N LYS A 80 -9.64 -9.41 -5.15
CA LYS A 80 -10.42 -10.01 -6.26
C LYS A 80 -9.55 -10.32 -7.46
N GLU A 81 -9.99 -11.28 -8.26
CA GLU A 81 -9.47 -11.46 -9.62
C GLU A 81 -9.48 -10.14 -10.39
N GLY A 82 -8.37 -9.79 -11.03
CA GLY A 82 -8.19 -8.49 -11.65
C GLY A 82 -6.92 -8.39 -12.49
N VAL A 83 -6.62 -7.17 -12.92
CA VAL A 83 -5.36 -6.89 -13.62
C VAL A 83 -4.21 -6.82 -12.63
N THR A 84 -3.04 -7.24 -13.09
CA THR A 84 -1.81 -7.30 -12.29
C THR A 84 -0.80 -6.26 -12.73
N GLU A 85 0.22 -5.98 -11.91
CA GLU A 85 1.37 -5.14 -12.31
C GLU A 85 2.00 -5.63 -13.63
N LYS A 86 2.03 -6.95 -13.86
CA LYS A 86 2.51 -7.56 -15.11
C LYS A 86 1.66 -7.18 -16.33
N ASP A 87 0.34 -7.04 -16.19
CA ASP A 87 -0.52 -6.55 -17.28
C ASP A 87 -0.21 -5.09 -17.63
N PHE A 88 0.12 -4.26 -16.64
CA PHE A 88 0.51 -2.86 -16.86
C PHE A 88 1.87 -2.74 -17.54
N GLU A 89 2.88 -3.49 -17.07
CA GLU A 89 4.21 -3.51 -17.68
C GLU A 89 4.11 -3.98 -19.14
N LYS A 90 3.32 -5.03 -19.40
CA LYS A 90 3.05 -5.51 -20.76
C LYS A 90 2.37 -4.45 -21.62
N ALA A 91 1.38 -3.71 -21.11
CA ALA A 91 0.74 -2.65 -21.87
C ALA A 91 1.65 -1.43 -22.11
N GLN A 92 2.57 -1.14 -21.18
CA GLN A 92 3.51 -0.03 -21.29
C GLN A 92 4.56 -0.28 -22.38
N TYR A 93 5.15 -1.47 -22.39
CA TYR A 93 6.21 -1.85 -23.33
C TYR A 93 5.71 -2.59 -24.58
N GLY A 94 4.44 -3.00 -24.59
CA GLY A 94 3.81 -3.77 -25.66
C GLY A 94 3.16 -2.93 -26.77
N GLN A 95 2.42 -3.63 -27.62
CA GLN A 95 1.79 -3.09 -28.82
C GLN A 95 0.40 -2.53 -28.54
N LEU A 96 -0.23 -1.91 -29.54
CA LEU A 96 -1.58 -1.34 -29.42
C LEU A 96 -2.61 -2.36 -28.89
N LYS A 97 -2.50 -3.63 -29.30
CA LYS A 97 -3.37 -4.72 -28.83
C LYS A 97 -3.26 -4.95 -27.31
N ASP A 98 -2.08 -4.81 -26.72
CA ASP A 98 -1.87 -5.03 -25.28
C ASP A 98 -2.51 -3.89 -24.46
N LYS A 99 -2.44 -2.67 -24.99
CA LYS A 99 -3.12 -1.49 -24.42
C LYS A 99 -4.64 -1.62 -24.49
N ILE A 100 -5.16 -2.09 -25.63
CA ILE A 100 -6.60 -2.36 -25.81
C ILE A 100 -7.05 -3.49 -24.87
N ALA A 101 -6.28 -4.57 -24.76
CA ALA A 101 -6.58 -5.67 -23.86
C ALA A 101 -6.65 -5.22 -22.40
N LEU A 102 -5.69 -4.40 -21.93
CA LEU A 102 -5.72 -3.82 -20.59
C LEU A 102 -6.95 -2.93 -20.38
N ALA A 103 -7.30 -2.10 -21.37
CA ALA A 103 -8.47 -1.24 -21.33
C ALA A 103 -9.79 -2.03 -21.18
N PHE A 104 -9.92 -3.17 -21.87
CA PHE A 104 -11.08 -4.05 -21.72
C PHE A 104 -11.10 -4.79 -20.38
N LYS A 105 -9.95 -5.27 -19.90
CA LYS A 105 -9.84 -5.98 -18.61
C LYS A 105 -10.06 -5.07 -17.41
N SER A 106 -9.64 -3.81 -17.49
CA SER A 106 -9.80 -2.85 -16.42
C SER A 106 -10.12 -1.45 -16.96
N PRO A 107 -11.43 -1.13 -17.10
CA PRO A 107 -11.86 0.25 -17.34
C PRO A 107 -11.38 1.21 -16.25
N ILE A 108 -11.20 0.72 -15.02
CA ILE A 108 -10.65 1.47 -13.89
C ILE A 108 -9.21 1.92 -14.17
N ALA A 109 -8.39 1.11 -14.85
CA ALA A 109 -7.04 1.49 -15.28
C ALA A 109 -7.03 2.74 -16.18
N LEU A 110 -8.07 2.92 -17.01
CA LEU A 110 -8.21 4.10 -17.87
C LEU A 110 -8.60 5.33 -17.06
N ILE A 111 -9.55 5.19 -16.13
CA ILE A 111 -10.04 6.28 -15.27
C ILE A 111 -8.89 6.83 -14.41
N PHE A 112 -8.08 5.94 -13.82
CA PHE A 112 -6.97 6.34 -12.96
C PHE A 112 -5.62 6.42 -13.66
N ARG A 113 -5.57 6.36 -15.00
CA ARG A 113 -4.31 6.21 -15.76
C ARG A 113 -3.20 7.16 -15.30
N ASP A 114 -3.51 8.44 -15.18
CA ASP A 114 -2.49 9.43 -14.83
C ASP A 114 -2.12 9.37 -13.34
N ASP A 115 -3.03 8.94 -12.47
CA ASP A 115 -2.74 8.76 -11.06
C ASP A 115 -1.94 7.49 -10.80
N VAL A 116 -2.20 6.40 -11.52
CA VAL A 116 -1.36 5.19 -11.51
C VAL A 116 0.06 5.53 -11.95
N LYS A 117 0.23 6.35 -12.99
CA LYS A 117 1.57 6.85 -13.39
C LYS A 117 2.23 7.68 -12.29
N ARG A 118 1.48 8.58 -11.62
CA ARG A 118 2.00 9.36 -10.49
C ARG A 118 2.47 8.45 -9.37
N VAL A 119 1.67 7.47 -8.98
CA VAL A 119 2.03 6.46 -7.98
C VAL A 119 3.31 5.73 -8.39
N PHE A 120 3.41 5.28 -9.64
CA PHE A 120 4.61 4.62 -10.17
C PHE A 120 5.87 5.50 -10.12
N LEU A 121 5.73 6.80 -10.41
CA LEU A 121 6.85 7.74 -10.29
C LEU A 121 7.29 7.92 -8.84
N LEU A 122 6.34 8.01 -7.90
CA LEU A 122 6.62 8.15 -6.47
C LEU A 122 7.24 6.89 -5.86
N SER A 123 6.79 5.71 -6.27
CA SER A 123 7.21 4.43 -5.70
C SER A 123 8.58 3.95 -6.17
N ARG A 124 9.13 4.50 -7.27
CA ARG A 124 10.41 4.05 -7.85
C ARG A 124 11.44 5.17 -7.91
N ARG A 125 12.72 4.84 -7.72
CA ARG A 125 13.82 5.77 -8.02
C ARG A 125 13.88 6.01 -9.54
N LYS A 126 13.86 7.27 -9.97
CA LYS A 126 13.94 7.71 -11.38
C LYS A 126 14.98 8.83 -11.49
N GLY A 127 16.26 8.45 -11.37
CA GLY A 127 17.35 9.43 -11.33
C GLY A 127 17.42 10.36 -12.55
N LYS A 128 17.02 9.87 -13.74
CA LYS A 128 16.91 10.70 -14.95
C LYS A 128 15.88 11.82 -14.85
N LEU A 129 14.85 11.67 -14.02
CA LEU A 129 13.76 12.64 -13.86
C LEU A 129 13.94 13.51 -12.61
N PHE A 130 14.46 12.94 -11.53
CA PHE A 130 14.52 13.59 -10.21
C PHE A 130 15.95 13.83 -9.67
N GLY A 131 16.97 13.45 -10.45
CA GLY A 131 18.39 13.56 -10.09
C GLY A 131 18.99 12.26 -9.55
N GLU A 132 20.32 12.10 -9.63
CA GLU A 132 21.02 10.84 -9.29
C GLU A 132 20.78 10.33 -7.87
N SER A 133 20.46 11.21 -6.91
CA SER A 133 20.11 10.85 -5.53
C SER A 133 18.60 10.76 -5.24
N ASP A 134 17.79 10.50 -6.26
CA ASP A 134 16.33 10.34 -6.13
C ASP A 134 15.95 9.29 -5.08
N LYS A 135 14.81 9.54 -4.41
CA LYS A 135 14.28 8.72 -3.32
C LYS A 135 12.90 8.18 -3.65
N SER A 136 12.57 7.03 -3.09
CA SER A 136 11.33 6.29 -3.27
C SER A 136 10.67 5.98 -1.93
N PHE A 137 9.48 5.37 -1.94
CA PHE A 137 8.85 4.90 -0.70
C PHE A 137 9.71 3.87 0.04
N TYR A 138 10.45 3.04 -0.69
CA TYR A 138 11.38 2.08 -0.08
C TYR A 138 12.48 2.77 0.73
N ASP A 139 13.02 3.91 0.24
CA ASP A 139 14.01 4.71 0.99
C ASP A 139 13.44 5.25 2.32
N ILE A 140 12.14 5.56 2.36
CA ILE A 140 11.46 5.98 3.59
C ILE A 140 11.37 4.79 4.55
N ALA A 141 11.00 3.60 4.06
CA ALA A 141 10.90 2.39 4.86
C ALA A 141 12.25 1.99 5.48
N GLU A 142 13.34 2.07 4.71
CA GLU A 142 14.70 1.84 5.20
C GLU A 142 15.06 2.82 6.32
N ALA A 143 14.74 4.11 6.16
CA ALA A 143 14.99 5.12 7.18
C ALA A 143 14.14 4.91 8.43
N MET A 144 12.87 4.51 8.28
CA MET A 144 12.01 4.17 9.41
C MET A 144 12.55 2.99 10.22
N MET A 145 13.03 1.93 9.55
CA MET A 145 13.70 0.80 10.22
C MET A 145 14.99 1.27 10.90
N ALA A 146 15.83 2.06 10.22
CA ALA A 146 17.11 2.54 10.76
C ALA A 146 16.93 3.43 12.00
N ASN A 147 15.79 4.11 12.12
CA ASN A 147 15.45 4.92 13.27
C ASN A 147 15.06 4.10 14.51
N ILE A 148 14.75 2.80 14.39
CA ILE A 148 14.41 1.93 15.54
C ILE A 148 15.65 1.69 16.41
N ASP A 149 15.50 1.84 17.73
CA ASP A 149 16.50 1.38 18.69
C ASP A 149 16.45 -0.15 18.81
N ARG A 150 17.27 -0.80 17.99
CA ARG A 150 17.39 -2.27 17.94
C ARG A 150 17.79 -2.86 19.29
N ASN A 151 18.61 -2.18 20.09
CA ASN A 151 19.07 -2.69 21.38
C ASN A 151 17.94 -2.66 22.40
N ALA A 152 17.17 -1.57 22.45
CA ALA A 152 15.98 -1.48 23.28
C ALA A 152 14.94 -2.53 22.86
N TYR A 153 14.68 -2.67 21.55
CA TYR A 153 13.73 -3.65 21.03
C TYR A 153 14.14 -5.09 21.43
N LYS A 154 15.41 -5.46 21.24
CA LYS A 154 15.95 -6.77 21.64
C LYS A 154 15.79 -7.06 23.15
N LYS A 155 15.92 -6.04 24.00
CA LYS A 155 15.77 -6.19 25.46
C LYS A 155 14.31 -6.39 25.89
N ARG A 156 13.35 -5.78 25.16
CA ARG A 156 11.92 -5.83 25.49
C ARG A 156 11.21 -7.07 24.96
N HIS A 157 11.66 -7.61 23.83
CA HIS A 157 10.96 -8.68 23.12
C HIS A 157 11.64 -10.03 23.30
N SER A 158 11.00 -10.93 24.03
CA SER A 158 11.48 -12.31 24.23
C SER A 158 11.52 -13.11 22.91
N ASN A 159 10.67 -12.75 21.95
CA ASN A 159 10.59 -13.30 20.60
C ASN A 159 11.45 -12.52 19.57
N TYR A 160 12.40 -11.70 20.02
CA TYR A 160 13.31 -10.98 19.14
C TYR A 160 13.92 -11.92 18.08
N SER A 161 13.78 -11.53 16.82
CA SER A 161 14.44 -12.20 15.70
C SER A 161 15.34 -11.23 14.96
N ARG A 162 16.54 -11.68 14.57
CA ARG A 162 17.38 -10.90 13.64
C ARG A 162 16.68 -10.65 12.30
N LYS A 163 15.76 -11.55 11.90
CA LYS A 163 14.94 -11.38 10.69
C LYS A 163 14.03 -10.14 10.78
N ASP A 164 13.63 -9.70 11.97
CA ASP A 164 12.79 -8.49 12.11
C ASP A 164 13.48 -7.23 11.54
N PHE A 165 14.81 -7.23 11.46
CA PHE A 165 15.62 -6.14 10.93
C PHE A 165 16.26 -6.46 9.58
N THR A 166 15.64 -7.36 8.80
CA THR A 166 15.96 -7.56 7.38
C THR A 166 14.86 -6.94 6.51
N GLU A 167 15.03 -7.03 5.19
CA GLU A 167 14.01 -6.58 4.22
C GLU A 167 12.62 -7.15 4.54
N LYS A 168 12.53 -8.43 4.90
CA LYS A 168 11.27 -9.13 5.21
C LYS A 168 10.63 -8.75 6.54
N GLY A 169 11.33 -8.01 7.40
CA GLY A 169 10.81 -7.56 8.69
C GLY A 169 10.22 -6.16 8.62
N PHE A 170 10.78 -5.25 9.42
CA PHE A 170 10.31 -3.87 9.52
C PHE A 170 10.36 -3.11 8.19
N THR A 171 11.35 -3.36 7.32
CA THR A 171 11.43 -2.67 6.04
C THR A 171 10.21 -2.95 5.16
N ASN A 172 9.84 -4.22 4.93
CA ASN A 172 8.66 -4.55 4.13
C ASN A 172 7.38 -3.97 4.77
N THR A 173 7.24 -4.17 6.08
CA THR A 173 6.11 -3.65 6.86
C THR A 173 5.95 -2.14 6.70
N PHE A 174 7.03 -1.37 6.85
CA PHE A 174 6.99 0.09 6.67
C PHE A 174 6.80 0.51 5.22
N ASN A 175 7.31 -0.26 4.26
CA ASN A 175 7.12 0.03 2.85
C ASN A 175 5.62 -0.04 2.50
N HIS A 176 4.94 -1.14 2.86
CA HIS A 176 3.50 -1.30 2.65
C HIS A 176 2.68 -0.25 3.40
N LEU A 177 2.91 -0.09 4.71
CA LEU A 177 2.17 0.89 5.52
C LEU A 177 2.34 2.32 4.99
N THR A 178 3.58 2.74 4.74
CA THR A 178 3.89 4.13 4.40
C THR A 178 3.50 4.45 2.97
N ALA A 179 3.77 3.54 2.02
CA ALA A 179 3.34 3.70 0.64
C ALA A 179 1.82 3.85 0.56
N GLN A 180 1.06 2.95 1.19
CA GLN A 180 -0.40 3.01 1.14
C GLN A 180 -0.97 4.20 1.89
N ALA A 181 -0.36 4.62 2.99
CA ALA A 181 -0.73 5.87 3.67
C ALA A 181 -0.56 7.09 2.74
N ILE A 182 0.60 7.20 2.07
CA ILE A 182 0.87 8.32 1.16
C ILE A 182 -0.05 8.28 -0.07
N ILE A 183 -0.23 7.13 -0.70
CA ILE A 183 -1.10 6.97 -1.88
C ILE A 183 -2.55 7.34 -1.52
N THR A 184 -3.06 6.83 -0.41
CA THR A 184 -4.41 7.14 0.08
C THR A 184 -4.58 8.63 0.37
N THR A 185 -3.57 9.25 0.99
CA THR A 185 -3.57 10.69 1.29
C THR A 185 -3.61 11.54 0.02
N LEU A 186 -2.71 11.28 -0.93
CA LEU A 186 -2.54 12.08 -2.15
C LEU A 186 -3.68 11.88 -3.15
N PHE A 187 -4.19 10.66 -3.26
CA PHE A 187 -5.16 10.26 -4.28
C PHE A 187 -6.47 9.87 -3.62
N SER A 188 -6.67 8.57 -3.35
CA SER A 188 -7.86 8.01 -2.73
C SER A 188 -7.56 6.60 -2.24
N GLU A 189 -8.37 6.12 -1.29
CA GLU A 189 -8.37 4.72 -0.85
C GLU A 189 -8.62 3.76 -2.02
N LYS A 190 -9.60 4.05 -2.87
CA LYS A 190 -9.91 3.24 -4.06
C LYS A 190 -8.72 3.05 -5.01
N LEU A 191 -7.87 4.06 -5.16
CA LEU A 191 -6.66 3.92 -5.98
C LEU A 191 -5.57 3.12 -5.24
N ALA A 192 -5.45 3.34 -3.93
CA ALA A 192 -4.50 2.65 -3.07
C ALA A 192 -4.76 1.14 -3.08
N ASP A 193 -6.01 0.75 -2.84
CA ASP A 193 -6.56 -0.60 -2.95
C ASP A 193 -6.28 -1.21 -4.32
N TYR A 194 -6.62 -0.50 -5.40
CA TYR A 194 -6.39 -0.97 -6.77
C TYR A 194 -4.92 -1.25 -7.09
N VAL A 195 -3.99 -0.40 -6.63
CA VAL A 195 -2.55 -0.59 -6.85
C VAL A 195 -2.01 -1.71 -5.96
N ALA A 196 -2.50 -1.84 -4.72
CA ALA A 196 -2.15 -2.91 -3.81
C ALA A 196 -2.52 -4.28 -4.41
N ASP A 197 -3.78 -4.46 -4.79
CA ASP A 197 -4.28 -5.71 -5.37
C ASP A 197 -3.49 -6.12 -6.60
N ALA A 198 -3.24 -5.17 -7.52
CA ALA A 198 -2.47 -5.42 -8.73
C ALA A 198 -1.02 -5.86 -8.42
N HIS A 199 -0.42 -5.35 -7.35
CA HIS A 199 0.92 -5.69 -6.91
C HIS A 199 0.96 -7.09 -6.28
N GLU A 200 0.07 -7.38 -5.32
CA GLU A 200 0.06 -8.66 -4.60
C GLU A 200 -0.29 -9.83 -5.53
N LEU A 201 -1.28 -9.66 -6.42
CA LEU A 201 -1.69 -10.70 -7.37
C LEU A 201 -0.66 -10.93 -8.48
N ALA A 202 0.21 -9.95 -8.78
CA ALA A 202 1.30 -10.18 -9.72
C ALA A 202 2.29 -11.22 -9.18
N ARG A 203 2.39 -11.36 -7.86
CA ARG A 203 3.31 -12.26 -7.18
C ARG A 203 2.69 -13.64 -6.92
N ILE A 204 1.52 -13.69 -6.27
CA ILE A 204 0.83 -14.96 -5.95
C ILE A 204 -0.65 -14.85 -6.33
N PRO A 205 -1.05 -15.25 -7.54
CA PRO A 205 -2.46 -15.28 -7.95
C PRO A 205 -3.33 -16.19 -7.07
N GLU A 206 -2.75 -17.23 -6.46
CA GLU A 206 -3.46 -18.21 -5.60
C GLU A 206 -4.01 -17.60 -4.31
N LEU A 207 -3.67 -16.34 -3.98
CA LEU A 207 -4.24 -15.62 -2.83
C LEU A 207 -5.77 -15.59 -2.85
N ILE A 208 -6.41 -15.43 -4.02
CA ILE A 208 -7.90 -15.38 -4.07
C ILE A 208 -8.56 -16.75 -3.93
N THR A 209 -7.82 -17.85 -4.10
CA THR A 209 -8.35 -19.21 -4.04
C THR A 209 -8.00 -19.89 -2.71
N GLY A 210 -6.92 -19.46 -2.06
CA GLY A 210 -6.35 -20.10 -0.87
C GLY A 210 -5.68 -21.46 -1.17
N GLN A 211 -5.55 -21.83 -2.43
CA GLN A 211 -5.03 -23.13 -2.87
C GLN A 211 -3.54 -23.04 -3.15
N PHE A 212 -2.73 -23.18 -2.11
CA PHE A 212 -1.27 -23.12 -2.19
C PHE A 212 -0.63 -24.51 -2.26
N SER A 213 0.47 -24.63 -3.00
CA SER A 213 1.35 -25.80 -2.94
C SER A 213 2.06 -25.89 -1.58
N ASP A 214 2.63 -27.04 -1.26
CA ASP A 214 3.38 -27.20 0.00
C ASP A 214 4.71 -26.44 -0.03
N GLU A 215 5.33 -26.26 -1.21
CA GLU A 215 6.48 -25.35 -1.35
C GLU A 215 6.06 -23.91 -1.05
N GLN A 216 4.94 -23.44 -1.59
CA GLN A 216 4.43 -22.10 -1.30
C GLN A 216 4.13 -21.91 0.19
N LYS A 217 3.47 -22.86 0.85
CA LYS A 217 3.15 -22.76 2.29
C LYS A 217 4.39 -22.76 3.18
N SER A 218 5.46 -23.44 2.77
CA SER A 218 6.70 -23.54 3.53
C SER A 218 7.64 -22.35 3.32
N ASP A 219 7.48 -21.61 2.22
CA ASP A 219 8.16 -20.33 2.02
C ASP A 219 7.50 -19.21 2.85
N LEU A 220 8.05 -18.93 4.02
CA LEU A 220 7.57 -17.83 4.88
C LEU A 220 8.01 -16.45 4.40
N ASP A 221 9.08 -16.38 3.59
CA ASP A 221 9.66 -15.11 3.18
C ASP A 221 9.05 -14.65 1.83
N ASN A 222 8.53 -15.56 1.01
CA ASN A 222 7.85 -15.23 -0.25
C ASN A 222 6.57 -15.98 -0.59
N GLY A 223 6.05 -16.77 0.33
CA GLY A 223 4.79 -17.48 0.16
C GLY A 223 3.57 -16.71 0.69
N PRO A 224 2.46 -17.41 0.98
CA PRO A 224 1.19 -16.77 1.30
C PRO A 224 1.22 -15.98 2.62
N VAL A 225 2.11 -16.34 3.56
CA VAL A 225 2.22 -15.60 4.83
C VAL A 225 2.70 -14.17 4.58
N ASP A 226 3.78 -13.98 3.84
CA ASP A 226 4.35 -12.67 3.49
C ASP A 226 3.29 -11.83 2.76
N ASN A 227 2.72 -12.38 1.68
CA ASN A 227 1.75 -11.65 0.87
C ASN A 227 0.45 -11.29 1.60
N TYR A 228 -0.14 -12.17 2.42
CA TYR A 228 -1.33 -11.79 3.18
C TYR A 228 -1.03 -10.78 4.28
N VAL A 229 0.15 -10.84 4.89
CA VAL A 229 0.62 -9.80 5.81
C VAL A 229 0.73 -8.48 5.08
N ASP A 230 1.27 -8.47 3.87
CA ASP A 230 1.36 -7.28 3.02
C ASP A 230 -0.01 -6.71 2.67
N VAL A 231 -0.99 -7.55 2.31
CA VAL A 231 -2.38 -7.13 2.10
C VAL A 231 -2.97 -6.45 3.36
N ILE A 232 -2.83 -7.06 4.53
CA ILE A 232 -3.33 -6.48 5.79
C ILE A 232 -2.61 -5.16 6.13
N ASN A 233 -1.29 -5.11 5.94
CA ASN A 233 -0.50 -3.91 6.17
C ASN A 233 -0.85 -2.80 5.18
N ASN A 234 -1.20 -3.15 3.95
CA ASN A 234 -1.71 -2.20 2.97
C ASN A 234 -2.97 -1.53 3.52
N GLU A 235 -3.96 -2.28 4.02
CA GLU A 235 -5.20 -1.71 4.59
C GLU A 235 -4.95 -0.82 5.80
N TRP A 236 -4.09 -1.24 6.73
CA TRP A 236 -3.73 -0.39 7.87
C TRP A 236 -3.05 0.92 7.41
N GLY A 237 -2.23 0.84 6.37
CA GLY A 237 -1.63 2.01 5.73
C GLY A 237 -2.69 2.94 5.15
N GLN A 238 -3.72 2.40 4.48
CA GLN A 238 -4.83 3.18 3.93
C GLN A 238 -5.62 3.91 5.04
N GLU A 239 -5.98 3.22 6.13
CA GLU A 239 -6.66 3.83 7.28
C GLU A 239 -5.83 4.95 7.92
N LEU A 240 -4.53 4.72 8.06
CA LEU A 240 -3.59 5.70 8.57
C LEU A 240 -3.52 6.93 7.64
N GLY A 241 -3.44 6.71 6.33
CA GLY A 241 -3.50 7.78 5.32
C GLY A 241 -4.77 8.62 5.44
N LYS A 242 -5.94 7.99 5.56
CA LYS A 242 -7.22 8.69 5.77
C LYS A 242 -7.19 9.56 7.03
N ALA A 243 -6.68 9.02 8.14
CA ALA A 243 -6.56 9.77 9.39
C ALA A 243 -5.60 10.96 9.28
N LEU A 244 -4.43 10.76 8.70
CA LEU A 244 -3.40 11.81 8.55
C LEU A 244 -3.84 12.89 7.56
N LYS A 245 -4.49 12.51 6.45
CA LYS A 245 -5.10 13.46 5.51
C LYS A 245 -6.05 14.41 6.22
N ARG A 246 -6.91 13.90 7.12
CA ARG A 246 -7.80 14.72 7.95
C ARG A 246 -7.03 15.58 8.95
N LYS A 247 -6.10 14.99 9.71
CA LYS A 247 -5.28 15.69 10.73
C LYS A 247 -4.57 16.92 10.16
N TYR A 248 -3.91 16.75 9.02
CA TYR A 248 -3.10 17.78 8.37
C TYR A 248 -3.86 18.59 7.30
N LYS A 249 -5.17 18.33 7.13
CA LYS A 249 -6.02 18.98 6.12
C LYS A 249 -5.44 18.90 4.70
N ILE A 250 -4.84 17.76 4.36
CA ILE A 250 -4.18 17.54 3.07
C ILE A 250 -5.24 17.40 1.98
N ARG A 251 -5.08 18.20 0.93
CA ARG A 251 -5.85 18.15 -0.31
C ARG A 251 -4.91 17.77 -1.46
N ARG A 252 -5.49 17.42 -2.59
CA ARG A 252 -4.73 17.07 -3.81
C ARG A 252 -3.79 18.20 -4.27
N SER A 253 -4.16 19.44 -4.00
CA SER A 253 -3.38 20.66 -4.32
C SER A 253 -2.46 21.13 -3.20
N THR A 254 -2.33 20.37 -2.10
CA THR A 254 -1.47 20.78 -0.97
C THR A 254 0.00 20.77 -1.39
N LYS A 255 0.65 21.93 -1.31
CA LYS A 255 2.12 22.04 -1.43
C LYS A 255 2.76 21.38 -0.22
N TRP A 256 3.49 20.30 -0.46
CA TRP A 256 4.22 19.60 0.58
C TRP A 256 5.43 20.42 1.00
N THR A 257 5.63 20.55 2.30
CA THR A 257 6.81 21.19 2.89
C THR A 257 7.59 20.14 3.67
N ASN A 258 8.87 20.40 3.93
CA ASN A 258 9.68 19.49 4.74
C ASN A 258 9.06 19.24 6.10
N ARG A 259 8.56 20.30 6.75
CA ARG A 259 7.85 20.19 8.03
C ARG A 259 6.62 19.29 7.93
N LEU A 260 5.77 19.49 6.93
CA LEU A 260 4.57 18.67 6.76
C LEU A 260 4.92 17.20 6.55
N LEU A 261 5.90 16.88 5.70
CA LEU A 261 6.30 15.49 5.48
C LEU A 261 6.93 14.89 6.75
N THR A 262 7.76 15.62 7.46
CA THR A 262 8.36 15.17 8.73
C THR A 262 7.28 14.86 9.76
N ASP A 263 6.34 15.77 10.00
CA ASP A 263 5.25 15.57 10.95
C ASP A 263 4.39 14.36 10.55
N TYR A 264 4.10 14.23 9.25
CA TYR A 264 3.36 13.09 8.67
C TYR A 264 4.07 11.75 8.90
N LEU A 265 5.37 11.66 8.61
CA LEU A 265 6.15 10.42 8.79
C LEU A 265 6.37 10.08 10.27
N ASN A 266 6.53 11.09 11.14
CA ASN A 266 6.66 10.88 12.58
C ASN A 266 5.37 10.33 13.20
N ASP A 267 4.20 10.70 12.70
CA ASP A 267 2.95 10.06 13.13
C ASP A 267 2.85 8.60 12.68
N ILE A 268 3.29 8.27 11.45
CA ILE A 268 3.34 6.88 10.99
C ILE A 268 4.32 6.07 11.85
N GLN A 269 5.48 6.65 12.16
CA GLN A 269 6.46 5.99 13.00
C GLN A 269 5.98 5.83 14.45
N SER A 270 5.18 6.79 14.94
CA SER A 270 4.50 6.69 16.24
C SER A 270 3.42 5.62 16.26
N TYR A 271 2.70 5.43 15.15
CA TYR A 271 1.81 4.28 14.98
C TYR A 271 2.58 2.96 15.01
N GLY A 272 3.69 2.85 14.27
CA GLY A 272 4.55 1.67 14.31
C GLY A 272 5.10 1.38 15.70
N LYS A 273 5.49 2.43 16.43
CA LYS A 273 5.92 2.35 17.84
C LYS A 273 4.84 1.72 18.70
N TRP A 274 3.59 2.15 18.56
CA TRP A 274 2.46 1.60 19.29
C TRP A 274 2.13 0.15 18.89
N ALA A 275 2.20 -0.15 17.59
CA ALA A 275 1.88 -1.47 17.03
C ALA A 275 2.90 -2.54 17.46
N PHE A 276 4.19 -2.18 17.45
CA PHE A 276 5.32 -3.12 17.60
C PHE A 276 6.18 -2.89 18.86
N ASP A 277 5.76 -1.98 19.74
CA ASP A 277 6.37 -1.71 21.06
C ASP A 277 7.90 -1.42 21.05
N TYR A 278 8.39 -0.73 20.01
CA TYR A 278 9.81 -0.33 19.94
C TYR A 278 10.07 1.08 20.49
N GLU A 279 11.33 1.51 20.54
CA GLU A 279 11.70 2.93 20.59
C GLU A 279 12.30 3.35 19.27
N CYS A 280 12.18 4.63 18.91
CA CYS A 280 12.76 5.15 17.67
C CYS A 280 13.15 6.62 17.78
N LYS A 281 14.10 7.02 16.94
CA LYS A 281 14.42 8.43 16.69
C LYS A 281 13.40 9.02 15.71
N PRO A 282 12.94 10.27 15.92
CA PRO A 282 12.07 10.94 14.96
C PRO A 282 12.85 11.35 13.71
N PHE A 283 12.12 11.53 12.61
CA PHE A 283 12.61 12.27 11.44
C PHE A 283 12.79 13.76 11.76
N GLU A 284 13.72 14.39 11.04
CA GLU A 284 14.00 15.82 11.12
C GLU A 284 13.80 16.48 9.75
N SER A 285 13.26 17.70 9.73
CA SER A 285 12.89 18.39 8.48
C SER A 285 14.07 18.84 7.62
N ASN A 286 15.28 18.82 8.14
CA ASN A 286 16.52 19.14 7.42
C ASN A 286 17.15 17.92 6.74
N GLN A 287 16.68 16.69 7.00
CA GLN A 287 17.24 15.47 6.43
C GLN A 287 17.11 15.47 4.90
N GLU A 288 18.16 15.04 4.19
CA GLU A 288 18.17 14.99 2.73
C GLU A 288 16.99 14.17 2.19
N LEU A 289 16.69 13.03 2.82
CA LEU A 289 15.56 12.17 2.46
C LEU A 289 14.25 12.97 2.39
N ILE A 290 13.96 13.77 3.42
CA ILE A 290 12.74 14.59 3.49
C ILE A 290 12.70 15.59 2.34
N GLN A 291 13.79 16.31 2.12
CA GLN A 291 13.89 17.31 1.05
C GLN A 291 13.64 16.70 -0.33
N LYS A 292 14.24 15.53 -0.61
CA LYS A 292 14.12 14.83 -1.89
C LYS A 292 12.72 14.30 -2.11
N ILE A 293 12.09 13.70 -1.09
CA ILE A 293 10.71 13.20 -1.20
C ILE A 293 9.73 14.36 -1.36
N VAL A 294 9.88 15.47 -0.62
CA VAL A 294 9.02 16.66 -0.78
C VAL A 294 9.13 17.22 -2.19
N TYR A 295 10.34 17.39 -2.71
CA TYR A 295 10.57 17.84 -4.08
C TYR A 295 9.85 16.94 -5.08
N LYS A 296 10.02 15.63 -4.94
CA LYS A 296 9.42 14.63 -5.82
C LYS A 296 7.89 14.64 -5.77
N ILE A 297 7.28 14.69 -4.57
CA ILE A 297 5.83 14.76 -4.41
C ILE A 297 5.29 16.01 -5.11
N ASN A 298 5.85 17.18 -4.83
CA ASN A 298 5.37 18.42 -5.42
C ASN A 298 5.50 18.42 -6.95
N LEU A 299 6.58 17.86 -7.49
CA LEU A 299 6.79 17.81 -8.94
C LEU A 299 5.83 16.83 -9.63
N VAL A 300 5.64 15.63 -9.06
CA VAL A 300 4.71 14.62 -9.60
C VAL A 300 3.26 15.09 -9.53
N MET A 301 2.91 15.83 -8.48
CA MET A 301 1.57 16.39 -8.29
C MET A 301 1.31 17.70 -9.05
N GLY A 302 2.32 18.24 -9.75
CA GLY A 302 2.19 19.48 -10.53
C GLY A 302 2.02 20.74 -9.68
N ILE A 303 2.59 20.75 -8.47
CA ILE A 303 2.45 21.83 -7.47
C ILE A 303 3.64 22.83 -7.53
N THR A 304 4.52 22.69 -8.52
CA THR A 304 5.67 23.57 -8.73
C THR A 304 5.29 24.82 -9.53
N GLU A 305 5.57 26.00 -8.99
CA GLU A 305 5.50 27.27 -9.72
C GLU A 305 6.50 27.26 -10.89
N GLY A 306 6.01 27.38 -12.14
CA GLY A 306 6.85 27.68 -13.31
C GLY A 306 7.55 26.52 -14.02
N ARG A 307 7.27 25.25 -13.68
CA ARG A 307 7.70 24.10 -14.50
C ARG A 307 6.49 23.26 -14.90
N ASN A 308 6.42 22.89 -16.18
CA ASN A 308 5.40 21.98 -16.69
C ASN A 308 5.44 20.68 -15.88
N SER A 309 4.25 20.16 -15.51
CA SER A 309 4.14 18.84 -14.90
C SER A 309 4.88 17.80 -15.76
N ILE A 310 5.50 16.82 -15.11
CA ILE A 310 6.16 15.69 -15.82
C ILE A 310 5.11 14.76 -16.49
N ILE A 311 3.82 14.97 -16.19
CA ILE A 311 2.68 14.18 -16.64
C ILE A 311 1.71 15.07 -17.39
#